data_AF-A0A8H3D5C3-F1
#
_entry.id   AF-A0A8H3D5C3-F1
#
_cell.length_a   1.000
_cell.length_b   1.000
_cell.length_c   1.000
_cell.angle_alpha   90.00
_cell.angle_beta   90.00
_cell.angle_gamma   90.00
#
_symmetry.space_group_name_H-M   'P 1'
#
loop_
_entity.id
_entity.type
_entity.pdbx_description
1 polymer ?
#
loop_
_entity_poly.entity_id
_entity_poly.type
_entity_poly.pdbx_seq_one_letter_code
_entity_poly.pdbx_strand_id
1 'polypeptide(L)'
;MDTCAQCHKRLVQSDLKRCSKCKKATYCSKECQIAHWKTHKLSCSKPSTQIVAIEVINEYERGNGGSFRTVEISPNHPVFSSAGEVCPIPTAIGIPLRVYRHPIKGPANNAMALWLRVEMHNLFAPMDWQLDLSTVTVARQDHKPLTPQVVEALSEFNRRVCTAYEFMTEGIGGDYMEMIKKTVFEDFCREFSKKKAEQGDTSFNKFAWWANLGQGYQSPDDM
;
A
#
# COMPACT_ATOMS: atom_id res chain seq x y z
N MET A 1 17.99 17.58 9.43
CA MET A 1 19.09 17.67 8.44
C MET A 1 18.77 16.69 7.33
N ASP A 2 18.96 17.09 6.08
CA ASP A 2 18.69 16.27 4.89
C ASP A 2 19.98 16.07 4.10
N THR A 3 19.97 15.14 3.15
CA THR A 3 21.16 14.74 2.39
C THR A 3 21.04 15.15 0.92
N CYS A 4 22.13 15.64 0.31
CA CYS A 4 22.20 15.87 -1.13
C CYS A 4 22.20 14.53 -1.88
N ALA A 5 21.31 14.36 -2.86
CA ALA A 5 21.18 13.10 -3.59
C ALA A 5 22.39 12.74 -4.47
N GLN A 6 23.27 13.71 -4.79
CA GLN A 6 24.46 13.48 -5.62
C GLN A 6 25.74 13.30 -4.80
N CYS A 7 26.04 14.24 -3.89
CA CYS A 7 27.32 14.28 -3.18
C CYS A 7 27.21 13.78 -1.74
N HIS A 8 26.01 13.38 -1.31
CA HIS A 8 25.70 12.80 0.00
C HIS A 8 26.07 13.66 1.21
N LYS A 9 26.37 14.95 1.01
CA LYS A 9 26.56 15.91 2.10
C LYS A 9 25.25 16.06 2.89
N ARG A 10 25.33 15.91 4.22
CA ARG A 10 24.26 16.29 5.16
C ARG A 10 24.30 17.79 5.37
N LEU A 11 23.16 18.43 5.15
CA LEU A 11 23.00 19.88 5.28
C LEU A 11 21.72 20.19 6.06
N VAL A 12 21.60 21.42 6.54
CA VAL A 12 20.32 21.93 7.01
C VAL A 12 19.34 22.06 5.84
N GLN A 13 18.06 21.89 6.12
CA GLN A 13 17.03 21.79 5.08
C GLN A 13 16.87 23.09 4.27
N SER A 14 17.18 24.24 4.89
CA SER A 14 17.20 25.56 4.23
C SER A 14 18.25 25.67 3.11
N ASP A 15 19.33 24.88 3.19
CA ASP A 15 20.45 24.95 2.25
C ASP A 15 20.29 23.99 1.07
N LEU A 16 19.23 23.18 1.09
CA LEU A 16 18.94 22.20 0.05
C LEU A 16 17.85 22.70 -0.89
N LYS A 17 18.16 22.63 -2.19
CA LYS A 17 17.22 22.89 -3.27
C LYS A 17 16.49 21.62 -3.63
N ARG A 18 15.17 21.69 -3.75
CA ARG A 18 14.34 20.57 -4.22
C ARG A 18 14.23 20.58 -5.74
N CYS A 19 14.21 19.40 -6.36
CA CYS A 19 13.93 19.25 -7.79
C CYS A 19 12.65 20.00 -8.16
N SER A 20 12.72 20.90 -9.15
CA SER A 20 11.58 21.74 -9.55
C SER A 20 10.39 20.95 -10.10
N LYS A 21 10.64 19.78 -10.73
CA LYS A 21 9.61 18.90 -11.30
C LYS A 21 8.93 18.04 -10.24
N CYS A 22 9.69 17.22 -9.51
CA CYS A 22 9.12 16.22 -8.60
C CYS A 22 9.05 16.63 -7.13
N LYS A 23 9.81 17.65 -6.72
CA LYS A 23 9.97 18.12 -5.33
C LYS A 23 10.52 17.07 -4.33
N LYS A 24 10.77 15.82 -4.76
CA LYS A 24 11.23 14.70 -3.92
C LYS A 24 12.75 14.70 -3.67
N ALA A 25 13.57 14.92 -4.70
CA ALA A 25 15.03 14.90 -4.56
C ALA A 25 15.58 16.27 -4.13
N THR A 26 16.54 16.26 -3.20
CA THR A 26 17.23 17.43 -2.63
C THR A 26 18.68 17.52 -3.08
N TYR A 27 19.16 18.74 -3.36
CA TYR A 27 20.50 19.01 -3.86
C TYR A 27 21.10 20.24 -3.20
N CYS A 28 22.40 20.22 -2.90
CA CYS A 28 23.09 21.42 -2.40
C CYS A 28 23.28 22.48 -3.49
N SER A 29 23.24 22.09 -4.77
CA SER A 29 23.49 22.99 -5.89
C SER A 29 22.85 22.48 -7.20
N LYS A 30 22.81 23.36 -8.22
CA LYS A 30 22.30 23.02 -9.56
C LYS A 30 23.19 21.98 -10.25
N GLU A 31 24.50 22.05 -10.00
CA GLU A 31 25.50 21.14 -10.54
C GLU A 31 25.27 19.72 -10.01
N CYS A 32 24.98 19.58 -8.71
CA CYS A 32 24.60 18.30 -8.12
C CYS A 32 23.30 17.74 -8.73
N GLN A 33 22.31 18.59 -9.01
CA GLN A 33 21.09 18.16 -9.69
C GLN A 33 21.36 17.65 -11.12
N ILE A 34 22.19 18.36 -11.89
CA ILE A 34 22.56 17.98 -13.26
C ILE A 34 23.34 16.66 -13.26
N ALA A 35 24.31 16.51 -12.35
CA ALA A 35 25.10 15.29 -12.23
C ALA A 35 24.23 14.07 -11.87
N HIS A 36 23.25 14.24 -10.98
CA HIS A 36 22.30 13.18 -10.61
C HIS A 36 21.21 12.95 -11.67
N TRP A 37 21.08 13.80 -12.68
CA TRP A 37 19.94 13.76 -13.60
C TRP A 37 19.82 12.43 -14.37
N LYS A 38 20.95 11.83 -14.76
CA LYS A 38 20.95 10.58 -15.54
C LYS A 38 20.21 9.43 -14.83
N THR A 39 20.34 9.33 -13.51
CA THR A 39 19.67 8.34 -12.68
C THR A 39 18.31 8.86 -12.20
N HIS A 40 18.23 10.12 -11.78
CA HIS A 40 17.00 10.72 -11.26
C HIS A 40 15.87 10.75 -12.29
N LYS A 41 16.14 11.01 -13.57
CA LYS A 41 15.11 11.16 -14.61
C LYS A 41 14.19 9.95 -14.71
N LEU A 42 14.70 8.75 -14.41
CA LEU A 42 13.95 7.50 -14.43
C LEU A 42 12.86 7.44 -13.35
N SER A 43 13.01 8.23 -12.27
CA SER A 43 12.04 8.33 -11.17
C SER A 43 11.44 9.74 -11.01
N CYS A 44 11.73 10.67 -11.93
CA CYS A 44 11.34 12.07 -11.83
C CYS A 44 10.01 12.36 -12.54
N SER A 45 8.92 12.28 -11.79
CA SER A 45 7.57 12.67 -12.22
C SER A 45 7.06 13.90 -11.46
N LYS A 46 6.15 14.67 -12.06
CA LYS A 46 5.42 15.70 -11.29
C LYS A 46 4.62 14.99 -10.18
N PRO A 47 4.53 15.56 -8.98
CA PRO A 47 3.57 15.04 -7.99
C PRO A 47 2.20 15.03 -8.65
N SER A 48 1.51 13.89 -8.67
CA SER A 48 0.13 13.90 -9.11
C SER A 48 -0.65 14.76 -8.13
N THR A 49 -1.50 15.65 -8.66
CA THR A 49 -2.41 16.46 -7.84
C THR A 49 -3.57 15.61 -7.32
N GLN A 50 -3.80 14.46 -7.93
CA GLN A 50 -4.82 13.47 -7.60
C GLN A 50 -4.14 12.11 -7.47
N ILE A 51 -4.32 11.44 -6.34
CA ILE A 51 -3.76 10.14 -6.02
C ILE A 51 -4.91 9.13 -6.07
N VAL A 52 -4.72 8.03 -6.79
CA VAL A 52 -5.71 6.95 -6.83
C VAL A 52 -5.64 6.16 -5.52
N ALA A 53 -6.75 6.14 -4.80
CA ALA A 53 -6.95 5.39 -3.57
C ALA A 53 -8.19 4.50 -3.69
N ILE A 54 -8.31 3.54 -2.77
CA ILE A 54 -9.44 2.61 -2.74
C ILE A 54 -10.19 2.78 -1.43
N GLU A 55 -11.48 3.05 -1.51
CA GLU A 55 -12.38 2.89 -0.37
C GLU A 55 -12.76 1.42 -0.24
N VAL A 56 -12.52 0.83 0.93
CA VAL A 56 -13.03 -0.49 1.30
C VAL A 56 -14.31 -0.25 2.08
N ILE A 57 -15.44 -0.51 1.42
CA ILE A 57 -16.77 -0.13 1.89
C ILE A 57 -17.23 -1.14 2.94
N ASN A 58 -17.68 -0.65 4.10
CA ASN A 58 -18.21 -1.53 5.14
C ASN A 58 -19.53 -2.18 4.72
N GLU A 59 -19.93 -3.22 5.46
CA GLU A 59 -21.13 -4.01 5.15
C GLU A 59 -22.43 -3.21 5.15
N TYR A 60 -22.55 -2.23 6.05
CA TYR A 60 -23.74 -1.38 6.15
C TYR A 60 -23.87 -0.44 4.94
N GLU A 61 -22.79 0.25 4.56
CA GLU A 61 -22.79 1.22 3.47
C GLU A 61 -22.83 0.56 2.09
N ARG A 62 -22.28 -0.66 1.94
CA ARG A 62 -22.26 -1.32 0.63
C ARG A 62 -23.63 -1.84 0.19
N GLY A 63 -24.48 -2.32 1.11
CA GLY A 63 -25.72 -3.02 0.75
C GLY A 63 -25.48 -4.15 -0.26
N ASN A 64 -26.13 -4.08 -1.43
CA ASN A 64 -25.92 -5.01 -2.56
C ASN A 64 -24.80 -4.57 -3.54
N GLY A 65 -24.07 -3.51 -3.21
CA GLY A 65 -22.96 -2.99 -4.01
C GLY A 65 -21.66 -3.78 -3.84
N GLY A 66 -20.65 -3.41 -4.62
CA GLY A 66 -19.31 -3.97 -4.51
C GLY A 66 -18.59 -3.54 -3.23
N SER A 67 -17.61 -4.33 -2.79
CA SER A 67 -16.79 -4.04 -1.59
C SER A 67 -15.83 -2.85 -1.75
N PHE A 68 -15.67 -2.31 -2.97
CA PHE A 68 -14.67 -1.30 -3.27
C PHE A 68 -15.22 -0.14 -4.09
N ARG A 69 -14.66 1.05 -3.84
CA ARG A 69 -14.76 2.22 -4.72
C ARG A 69 -13.37 2.77 -5.00
N THR A 70 -13.05 2.97 -6.27
CA THR A 70 -11.85 3.73 -6.65
C THR A 70 -12.14 5.22 -6.50
N VAL A 71 -11.29 5.93 -5.78
CA VAL A 71 -11.45 7.37 -5.52
C VAL A 71 -10.16 8.11 -5.83
N GLU A 72 -10.29 9.37 -6.20
CA GLU A 72 -9.16 10.30 -6.30
C GLU A 72 -9.09 11.14 -5.03
N ILE A 73 -7.91 11.18 -4.41
CA ILE A 73 -7.66 11.94 -3.18
C ILE A 73 -6.50 12.93 -3.37
N SER A 74 -6.56 14.04 -2.62
CA SER A 74 -5.46 15.02 -2.63
C SER A 74 -4.23 14.54 -1.84
N PRO A 75 -3.03 15.07 -2.11
CA PRO A 75 -1.84 14.80 -1.29
C PRO A 75 -1.96 15.20 0.18
N ASN A 76 -2.95 16.02 0.54
CA ASN A 76 -3.22 16.47 1.91
C ASN A 76 -4.31 15.62 2.59
N HIS A 77 -4.79 14.55 1.95
CA HIS A 77 -5.81 13.67 2.52
C HIS A 77 -5.34 13.09 3.87
N PRO A 78 -6.23 12.96 4.89
CA PRO A 78 -5.86 12.48 6.22
C PRO A 78 -5.11 11.15 6.26
N VAL A 79 -5.30 10.27 5.27
CA VAL A 79 -4.55 9.01 5.09
C VAL A 79 -3.03 9.20 5.03
N PHE A 80 -2.55 10.37 4.61
CA PHE A 80 -1.12 10.71 4.56
C PHE A 80 -0.63 11.48 5.80
N SER A 81 -1.51 11.80 6.75
CA SER A 81 -1.21 12.52 7.99
C SER A 81 -1.11 11.56 9.19
N SER A 82 -0.96 12.06 10.43
CA SER A 82 -1.01 11.23 11.64
C SER A 82 -2.36 10.52 11.86
N ALA A 83 -3.44 10.96 11.21
CA ALA A 83 -4.74 10.29 11.26
C ALA A 83 -4.81 9.02 10.40
N GLY A 84 -3.91 8.88 9.42
CA GLY A 84 -3.77 7.65 8.64
C GLY A 84 -2.77 6.70 9.29
N GLU A 85 -3.14 5.44 9.44
CA GLU A 85 -2.28 4.43 10.03
C GLU A 85 -1.51 3.67 8.96
N VAL A 86 -0.33 3.16 9.33
CA VAL A 86 0.46 2.27 8.48
C VAL A 86 -0.12 0.86 8.58
N CYS A 87 -0.26 0.16 7.46
CA CYS A 87 -0.54 -1.28 7.47
C CYS A 87 0.79 -2.05 7.55
N PRO A 88 1.12 -2.69 8.69
CA PRO A 88 2.46 -3.22 8.94
C PRO A 88 2.89 -4.33 7.97
N ILE A 89 2.06 -5.36 7.78
CA ILE A 89 2.37 -6.50 6.90
C ILE A 89 2.57 -6.07 5.44
N PRO A 90 1.66 -5.29 4.80
CA PRO A 90 1.89 -4.75 3.47
C PRO A 90 3.20 -3.95 3.35
N THR A 91 3.52 -3.15 4.37
CA THR A 91 4.73 -2.33 4.38
C THR A 91 5.99 -3.19 4.43
N ALA A 92 5.99 -4.25 5.24
CA ALA A 92 7.09 -5.20 5.36
C ALA A 92 7.39 -5.95 4.05
N ILE A 93 6.37 -6.23 3.24
CA ILE A 93 6.53 -6.86 1.92
C ILE A 93 6.81 -5.85 0.78
N GLY A 94 7.05 -4.57 1.11
CA GLY A 94 7.48 -3.54 0.18
C GLY A 94 6.35 -2.71 -0.45
N ILE A 95 5.13 -2.80 0.07
CA ILE A 95 3.99 -1.98 -0.35
C ILE A 95 3.65 -1.03 0.80
N PRO A 96 4.10 0.24 0.77
CA PRO A 96 3.95 1.17 1.89
C PRO A 96 2.50 1.67 2.00
N LEU A 97 1.61 0.79 2.44
CA LEU A 97 0.18 0.96 2.48
C LEU A 97 -0.23 1.70 3.75
N ARG A 98 -1.15 2.65 3.60
CA ARG A 98 -1.78 3.36 4.71
C ARG A 98 -3.28 3.26 4.62
N VAL A 99 -3.92 3.30 5.77
CA VAL A 99 -5.37 3.20 5.92
C VAL A 99 -5.87 4.37 6.77
N TYR A 100 -6.98 4.96 6.36
CA TYR A 100 -7.68 6.01 7.09
C TYR A 100 -9.11 5.57 7.34
N ARG A 101 -9.52 5.60 8.61
CA ARG A 101 -10.88 5.26 9.01
C ARG A 101 -11.82 6.45 8.85
N HIS A 102 -12.92 6.25 8.15
CA HIS A 102 -13.97 7.26 8.02
C HIS A 102 -14.80 7.37 9.30
N PRO A 103 -15.58 8.45 9.48
CA PRO A 103 -16.60 8.49 10.53
C PRO A 103 -17.57 7.31 10.43
N ILE A 104 -17.89 6.68 11.57
CA ILE A 104 -18.80 5.55 11.64
C ILE A 104 -20.22 6.01 11.30
N LYS A 105 -20.85 5.34 10.33
CA LYS A 105 -22.23 5.60 9.90
C LYS A 105 -23.14 4.41 10.21
N GLY A 106 -23.14 3.96 11.46
CA GLY A 106 -23.93 2.81 11.94
C GLY A 106 -23.06 1.59 12.28
N PRO A 107 -23.65 0.57 12.93
CA PRO A 107 -22.96 -0.66 13.28
C PRO A 107 -22.63 -1.42 11.99
N ALA A 108 -21.35 -1.55 11.69
CA ALA A 108 -20.91 -2.21 10.48
C ALA A 108 -19.62 -2.97 10.74
N ASN A 109 -19.50 -4.12 10.08
CA ASN A 109 -18.25 -4.85 10.00
C ASN A 109 -17.53 -4.47 8.69
N ASN A 110 -16.22 -4.59 8.71
CA ASN A 110 -15.36 -4.47 7.54
C ASN A 110 -14.20 -5.44 7.71
N ALA A 111 -14.47 -6.73 7.53
CA ALA A 111 -13.48 -7.79 7.70
C ALA A 111 -12.22 -7.54 6.85
N MET A 112 -12.36 -6.94 5.67
CA MET A 112 -11.21 -6.59 4.84
C MET A 112 -10.33 -5.53 5.50
N ALA A 113 -10.91 -4.46 6.03
CA ALA A 113 -10.18 -3.44 6.76
C ALA A 113 -9.49 -4.00 8.02
N LEU A 114 -10.16 -4.92 8.72
CA LEU A 114 -9.60 -5.66 9.86
C LEU A 114 -8.30 -6.37 9.46
N TRP A 115 -8.34 -7.21 8.41
CA TRP A 115 -7.19 -7.98 7.98
C TRP A 115 -6.07 -7.10 7.42
N LEU A 116 -6.40 -6.00 6.74
CA LEU A 116 -5.39 -5.05 6.26
C LEU A 116 -4.61 -4.39 7.40
N ARG A 117 -5.22 -4.21 8.57
CA ARG A 117 -4.64 -3.44 9.70
C ARG A 117 -4.18 -4.31 10.87
N VAL A 118 -3.61 -5.47 10.57
CA VAL A 118 -3.04 -6.38 11.58
C VAL A 118 -1.63 -6.00 12.01
N GLU A 119 -1.32 -6.09 13.32
CA GLU A 119 0.02 -5.95 13.86
C GLU A 119 0.89 -7.18 13.58
N MET A 120 2.15 -6.96 13.20
CA MET A 120 3.06 -8.06 12.88
C MET A 120 3.48 -8.88 14.11
N HIS A 121 3.52 -8.30 15.30
CA HIS A 121 4.08 -8.97 16.47
C HIS A 121 3.13 -9.95 17.17
N ASN A 122 1.82 -9.84 16.91
CA ASN A 122 0.81 -10.70 17.52
C ASN A 122 -0.27 -11.15 16.53
N LEU A 123 -0.27 -10.65 15.29
CA LEU A 123 -1.25 -10.97 14.25
C LEU A 123 -2.70 -10.61 14.60
N PHE A 124 -2.89 -9.66 15.51
CA PHE A 124 -4.20 -9.07 15.80
C PHE A 124 -4.31 -7.66 15.21
N ALA A 125 -5.50 -7.29 14.77
CA ALA A 125 -5.81 -5.88 14.59
C ALA A 125 -5.81 -5.18 15.97
N PRO A 126 -5.39 -3.91 16.07
CA PRO A 126 -5.53 -3.13 17.29
C PRO A 126 -6.97 -3.16 17.84
N MET A 127 -7.16 -3.05 19.16
CA MET A 127 -8.49 -3.21 19.77
C MET A 127 -9.55 -2.27 19.18
N ASP A 128 -9.18 -1.03 18.89
CA ASP A 128 -10.06 -0.05 18.25
C ASP A 128 -10.39 -0.43 16.79
N TRP A 129 -9.62 -1.30 16.15
CA TRP A 129 -9.89 -1.91 14.83
C TRP A 129 -10.66 -3.23 14.91
N GLN A 130 -11.00 -3.75 16.08
CA GLN A 130 -11.74 -5.01 16.19
C GLN A 130 -13.27 -4.82 16.20
N LEU A 131 -13.76 -3.60 16.43
CA LEU A 131 -15.18 -3.27 16.56
C LEU A 131 -15.57 -2.07 15.68
N ASP A 132 -16.84 -2.04 15.25
CA ASP A 132 -17.47 -0.93 14.52
C ASP A 132 -16.62 -0.35 13.38
N LEU A 133 -16.20 -1.24 12.48
CA LEU A 133 -15.33 -0.88 11.37
C LEU A 133 -16.11 -0.17 10.26
N SER A 134 -15.90 1.13 10.16
CA SER A 134 -16.43 1.97 9.10
C SER A 134 -15.83 1.64 7.73
N THR A 135 -16.27 2.40 6.72
CA THR A 135 -15.55 2.47 5.44
C THR A 135 -14.16 3.04 5.70
N VAL A 136 -13.17 2.57 4.97
CA VAL A 136 -11.79 3.05 5.08
C VAL A 136 -11.25 3.47 3.73
N THR A 137 -10.43 4.52 3.69
CA THR A 137 -9.60 4.84 2.51
C THR A 137 -8.24 4.20 2.65
N VAL A 138 -7.84 3.44 1.65
CA VAL A 138 -6.52 2.80 1.54
C VAL A 138 -5.74 3.47 0.41
N ALA A 139 -4.52 3.89 0.69
CA ALA A 139 -3.63 4.51 -0.28
C ALA A 139 -2.17 4.12 -0.04
N ARG A 140 -1.34 4.19 -1.09
CA ARG A 140 0.11 4.01 -0.94
C ARG A 140 0.77 5.32 -0.55
N GLN A 141 1.63 5.28 0.48
CA GLN A 141 2.43 6.44 0.93
C GLN A 141 3.36 6.98 -0.16
N ASP A 142 3.75 6.16 -1.14
CA ASP A 142 4.58 6.58 -2.27
C ASP A 142 3.78 7.20 -3.44
N HIS A 143 2.46 7.29 -3.29
CA HIS A 143 1.47 7.81 -4.23
C HIS A 143 1.40 7.03 -5.55
N LYS A 144 1.94 5.81 -5.61
CA LYS A 144 1.73 4.96 -6.78
C LYS A 144 0.27 4.46 -6.79
N PRO A 145 -0.31 4.21 -7.98
CA PRO A 145 -1.68 3.71 -8.08
C PRO A 145 -1.88 2.41 -7.31
N LEU A 146 -3.10 2.25 -6.81
CA LEU A 146 -3.60 1.06 -6.14
C LEU A 146 -4.89 0.62 -6.85
N THR A 147 -5.13 -0.68 -6.96
CA THR A 147 -6.37 -1.23 -7.54
C THR A 147 -7.15 -2.00 -6.48
N PRO A 148 -8.48 -2.17 -6.64
CA PRO A 148 -9.28 -3.03 -5.76
C PRO A 148 -8.69 -4.44 -5.61
N GLN A 149 -8.19 -5.03 -6.70
CA GLN A 149 -7.59 -6.37 -6.73
C GLN A 149 -6.36 -6.46 -5.82
N VAL A 150 -5.51 -5.43 -5.81
CA VAL A 150 -4.33 -5.40 -4.94
C VAL A 150 -4.75 -5.31 -3.47
N VAL A 151 -5.76 -4.49 -3.16
CA VAL A 151 -6.28 -4.37 -1.79
C VAL A 151 -6.89 -5.68 -1.32
N GLU A 152 -7.63 -6.38 -2.18
CA GLU A 152 -8.19 -7.69 -1.89
C GLU A 152 -7.10 -8.74 -1.64
N ALA A 153 -6.11 -8.82 -2.53
CA ALA A 153 -5.00 -9.75 -2.38
C ALA A 153 -4.20 -9.49 -1.10
N LEU A 154 -3.97 -8.23 -0.71
CA LEU A 154 -3.30 -7.87 0.54
C LEU A 154 -4.12 -8.29 1.77
N SER A 155 -5.43 -8.03 1.76
CA SER A 155 -6.33 -8.46 2.83
C SER A 155 -6.32 -9.97 3.01
N GLU A 156 -6.46 -10.73 1.92
CA GLU A 156 -6.48 -12.20 1.97
C GLU A 156 -5.11 -12.80 2.30
N PHE A 157 -4.02 -12.17 1.88
CA PHE A 157 -2.68 -12.57 2.28
C PHE A 157 -2.48 -12.41 3.78
N ASN A 158 -2.83 -11.24 4.34
CA ASN A 158 -2.76 -11.01 5.78
C ASN A 158 -3.62 -12.01 6.55
N ARG A 159 -4.84 -12.29 6.07
CA ARG A 159 -5.71 -13.33 6.65
C ARG A 159 -5.03 -14.70 6.63
N ARG A 160 -4.39 -15.10 5.53
CA ARG A 160 -3.63 -16.36 5.44
C ARG A 160 -2.49 -16.43 6.45
N VAL A 161 -1.76 -15.35 6.65
CA VAL A 161 -0.69 -15.27 7.67
C VAL A 161 -1.29 -15.46 9.07
N CYS A 162 -2.41 -14.80 9.38
CA CYS A 162 -3.09 -14.91 10.68
C CYS A 162 -3.63 -16.33 10.92
N THR A 163 -4.30 -16.93 9.94
CA THR A 163 -4.85 -18.28 10.08
C THR A 163 -3.76 -19.35 10.17
N ALA A 164 -2.63 -19.19 9.46
CA ALA A 164 -1.53 -20.14 9.57
C ALA A 164 -0.90 -20.13 10.97
N TYR A 165 -0.93 -19.01 11.69
CA TYR A 165 -0.50 -18.94 13.10
C TYR A 165 -1.38 -19.81 14.00
N GLU A 166 -2.71 -19.77 13.85
CA GLU A 166 -3.65 -20.59 14.63
C GLU A 166 -3.32 -22.09 14.52
N PHE A 167 -2.96 -22.57 13.32
CA PHE A 167 -2.53 -23.96 13.10
C PHE A 167 -1.11 -24.26 13.59
N MET A 168 -0.17 -23.30 13.54
CA MET A 168 1.21 -23.50 14.01
C MET A 168 1.33 -23.53 15.53
N THR A 169 0.41 -22.87 16.27
CA THR A 169 0.35 -22.92 17.74
C THR A 169 -0.12 -24.27 18.30
N GLU A 170 -0.64 -25.17 17.46
CA GLU A 170 -1.05 -26.54 17.84
C GLU A 170 0.06 -27.59 17.75
N GLY A 171 1.33 -27.19 17.65
CA GLY A 171 2.47 -28.10 17.94
C GLY A 171 3.53 -28.27 16.86
N ILE A 172 3.58 -27.43 15.83
CA ILE A 172 4.74 -27.35 14.93
C ILE A 172 5.21 -25.90 14.93
N GLY A 173 6.18 -25.61 15.80
CA GLY A 173 6.80 -24.29 15.93
C GLY A 173 7.41 -23.83 14.61
N GLY A 174 6.68 -22.99 13.88
CA GLY A 174 7.17 -22.20 12.77
C GLY A 174 7.19 -20.73 13.16
N ASP A 175 8.22 -20.00 12.71
CA ASP A 175 8.23 -18.54 12.81
C ASP A 175 7.30 -17.97 11.73
N TYR A 176 6.11 -17.53 12.11
CA TYR A 176 5.14 -16.95 11.18
C TYR A 176 5.70 -15.71 10.45
N MET A 177 6.73 -15.06 10.98
CA MET A 177 7.42 -13.96 10.30
C MET A 177 8.04 -14.42 8.98
N GLU A 178 8.37 -15.71 8.84
CA GLU A 178 8.85 -16.28 7.58
C GLU A 178 7.82 -16.21 6.45
N MET A 179 6.53 -16.13 6.80
CA MET A 179 5.45 -15.92 5.83
C MET A 179 5.35 -14.47 5.38
N ILE A 180 5.86 -13.50 6.16
CA ILE A 180 5.80 -12.07 5.86
C ILE A 180 7.00 -11.66 5.00
N LYS A 181 7.07 -12.25 3.81
CA LYS A 181 8.12 -11.97 2.82
C LYS A 181 7.51 -11.62 1.49
N LYS A 182 8.16 -10.70 0.78
CA LYS A 182 7.75 -10.29 -0.56
C LYS A 182 7.62 -11.49 -1.52
N THR A 183 8.56 -12.43 -1.48
CA THR A 183 8.52 -13.64 -2.33
C THR A 183 7.33 -14.54 -2.03
N VAL A 184 7.02 -14.75 -0.74
CA VAL A 184 5.86 -15.55 -0.30
C VAL A 184 4.55 -14.88 -0.73
N PHE A 185 4.49 -13.55 -0.65
CA PHE A 185 3.36 -12.80 -1.19
C PHE A 185 3.23 -12.92 -2.71
N GLU A 186 4.34 -12.87 -3.45
CA GLU A 186 4.33 -13.07 -4.91
C GLU A 186 3.82 -14.46 -5.30
N ASP A 187 4.22 -15.50 -4.56
CA ASP A 187 3.69 -16.87 -4.72
C ASP A 187 2.19 -16.93 -4.42
N PHE A 188 1.76 -16.33 -3.30
CA PHE A 188 0.35 -16.21 -2.94
C PHE A 188 -0.47 -15.56 -4.06
N CYS A 189 0.03 -14.48 -4.67
CA CYS A 189 -0.68 -13.77 -5.73
C CYS A 189 -0.88 -14.64 -6.98
N ARG A 190 0.10 -15.47 -7.34
CA ARG A 190 -0.03 -16.42 -8.45
C ARG A 190 -1.14 -17.44 -8.19
N GLU A 191 -1.15 -18.02 -6.99
CA GLU A 191 -2.20 -18.96 -6.55
C GLU A 191 -3.57 -18.30 -6.50
N PHE A 192 -3.64 -17.09 -5.94
CA PHE A 192 -4.88 -16.33 -5.76
C PHE A 192 -5.50 -15.94 -7.10
N SER A 193 -4.71 -15.41 -8.04
CA SER A 193 -5.17 -15.08 -9.40
C SER A 193 -5.73 -16.31 -10.13
N LYS A 194 -5.05 -17.47 -10.01
CA LYS A 194 -5.54 -18.73 -10.62
C LYS A 194 -6.89 -19.14 -10.04
N LYS A 195 -7.04 -19.13 -8.71
CA LYS A 195 -8.31 -19.46 -8.03
C LYS A 195 -9.45 -18.50 -8.43
N LYS A 196 -9.17 -17.20 -8.52
CA LYS A 196 -10.15 -16.21 -8.99
C LYS A 196 -10.61 -16.48 -10.42
N ALA A 197 -9.68 -16.81 -11.31
CA ALA A 197 -9.99 -17.15 -12.69
C ALA A 197 -10.85 -18.43 -12.80
N GLU A 198 -10.57 -19.45 -12.00
CA GLU A 198 -11.39 -20.68 -11.90
C GLU A 198 -12.81 -20.39 -11.41
N GLN A 199 -12.99 -19.34 -10.60
CA GLN A 199 -14.30 -18.84 -10.15
C GLN A 199 -14.96 -17.88 -11.15
N GLY A 200 -14.38 -17.68 -12.34
CA GLY A 200 -14.91 -16.82 -13.40
C GLY A 200 -14.45 -15.36 -13.34
N ASP A 201 -13.65 -14.96 -12.34
CA ASP A 201 -13.11 -13.61 -12.23
C ASP A 201 -11.69 -13.53 -12.82
N THR A 202 -11.63 -13.09 -14.08
CA THR A 202 -10.37 -12.89 -14.80
C THR A 202 -9.74 -11.51 -14.59
N SER A 203 -10.35 -10.64 -13.76
CA SER A 203 -9.81 -9.30 -13.48
C SER A 203 -8.43 -9.35 -12.80
N PHE A 204 -8.11 -10.48 -12.19
CA PHE A 204 -6.82 -10.78 -11.56
C PHE A 204 -5.73 -11.32 -12.52
N ASN A 205 -6.08 -11.62 -13.78
CA ASN A 205 -5.14 -12.18 -14.78
C ASN A 205 -4.39 -11.10 -15.57
N LYS A 206 -4.93 -9.88 -15.67
CA LYS A 206 -4.34 -8.78 -16.47
C LYS A 206 -3.21 -8.04 -15.79
N PHE A 207 -3.05 -8.22 -14.48
CA PHE A 207 -2.13 -7.41 -13.70
C PHE A 207 -1.01 -8.31 -13.18
N ALA A 208 0.13 -8.31 -13.86
CA ALA A 208 1.40 -8.70 -13.26
C ALA A 208 1.88 -7.58 -12.29
N TRP A 209 1.02 -7.15 -11.37
CA TRP A 209 1.25 -6.02 -10.45
C TRP A 209 2.38 -6.32 -9.46
N TRP A 210 2.66 -7.60 -9.22
CA TRP A 210 3.78 -8.09 -8.43
C TRP A 210 5.11 -8.09 -9.21
N ALA A 211 5.09 -8.26 -10.54
CA ALA A 211 6.28 -8.27 -11.38
C ALA A 211 6.95 -6.89 -11.51
N ASN A 212 6.21 -5.80 -11.27
CA ASN A 212 6.68 -4.41 -11.37
C ASN A 212 6.92 -3.73 -10.01
N LEU A 213 7.02 -4.48 -8.90
CA LEU A 213 7.27 -3.90 -7.57
C LEU A 213 8.66 -3.23 -7.42
N GLY A 214 9.49 -3.22 -8.48
CA GLY A 214 10.77 -2.50 -8.56
C GLY A 214 10.92 -1.52 -9.74
N GLN A 215 9.99 -1.49 -10.70
CA GLN A 215 10.07 -0.58 -11.86
C GLN A 215 8.72 0.14 -12.03
N GLY A 216 8.76 1.44 -12.32
CA GLY A 216 7.58 2.31 -12.33
C GLY A 216 6.43 1.71 -13.14
N TYR A 217 5.20 1.87 -12.62
CA TYR A 217 3.98 1.55 -13.35
C TYR A 217 3.95 2.28 -14.71
N GLN A 218 3.67 1.55 -15.79
CA GLN A 218 3.25 2.10 -17.08
C GLN A 218 1.75 1.87 -17.23
N SER A 219 1.02 2.89 -17.67
CA SER A 219 -0.43 2.81 -17.89
C SER A 219 -0.74 1.87 -19.06
N PRO A 220 -1.89 1.17 -19.07
CA PRO A 220 -2.37 0.45 -20.25
C PRO A 220 -2.57 1.34 -21.49
N ASP A 221 -2.76 2.65 -21.28
CA ASP A 221 -2.90 3.63 -22.36
C ASP A 221 -1.55 4.03 -23.01
N ASP A 222 -0.43 3.53 -22.46
CA ASP A 222 0.93 3.76 -23.00
C ASP A 222 1.41 2.58 -23.89
N MET A 223 0.52 1.69 -24.34
CA MET A 223 0.79 0.63 -25.34
C MET A 223 0.07 0.88 -26.67
#